data_AF-A0A6F9CNK1-F1
#
_entry.id   AF-A0A6F9CNK1-F1
#
_cell.length_a   1.000
_cell.length_b   1.000
_cell.length_c   1.000
_cell.angle_alpha   90.00
_cell.angle_beta   90.00
_cell.angle_gamma   90.00
#
_symmetry.space_group_name_H-M   'P 1'
#
loop_
_entity.id
_entity.type
_entity.pdbx_description
1 polymer ?
#
loop_
_entity_poly.entity_id
_entity_poly.type
_entity_poly.pdbx_seq_one_letter_code
_entity_poly.pdbx_strand_id
1 'polypeptide(L)'
;MTAFRHNECPDPGVPVNGKRFGENLQLGSSISFLCEEGFVKTHGSQTVSCILKDGNVVWDNAVPRCEAPCGGDLKAPSGIILSPGWPELYKEALNCEWVIEAPPGYPIKIIFDKFRTEVNYDVLEVRDGRFPSSPLIGSYQGTQVPQFLISTSNFLFLLFSTDKSHSDIGFRIRYETLQLQSDHCVDPGIPVNGQRHGNDFYVGALVTFSCDAGYSLSDLEPLECEPNFQWSRPLPGCDDFYPHNLNCTWMIESSHGKGVQFTFHTFHLESPHDHLLVTENGSFPEPLWRLTGSTLPPTLSAGLYGNYTAQIRFLSDFSVSYEGFNITFSEYDLEPCEDPGVPPYSTRKGLQFGVGDVLTFSCFPGYRLEGPVRVTCLGGRRRVWSSPLPRCVGFDLVKCEDPGVPQFGYKREDKGHFAGSTVGYSCDPGYTLKGPQILTCLRGERRAWDSPLPLCVGKSRKGTLFYSIKTVEREREEGGGRKHVLLRGDGETFRRS
;
A
#
# COMPACT_ATOMS: atom_id res chain seq x y z
N MET A 1 -55.99 30.44 -55.14
CA MET A 1 -55.10 29.63 -54.27
C MET A 1 -55.31 30.08 -52.84
N THR A 2 -56.07 29.32 -52.06
CA THR A 2 -56.34 29.57 -50.64
C THR A 2 -55.16 29.08 -49.81
N ALA A 3 -54.32 29.99 -49.33
CA ALA A 3 -53.30 29.67 -48.32
C ALA A 3 -54.00 29.47 -46.97
N PHE A 4 -53.99 28.25 -46.44
CA PHE A 4 -54.44 27.95 -45.10
C PHE A 4 -53.60 28.76 -44.10
N ARG A 5 -54.18 29.81 -43.51
CA ARG A 5 -53.56 30.49 -42.36
C ARG A 5 -53.52 29.49 -41.21
N HIS A 6 -52.33 29.09 -40.77
CA HIS A 6 -52.16 28.40 -39.50
C HIS A 6 -52.58 29.38 -38.40
N ASN A 7 -53.68 29.08 -37.70
CA ASN A 7 -54.19 29.86 -36.57
C ASN A 7 -53.64 29.33 -35.22
N GLU A 8 -52.63 28.47 -35.26
CA GLU A 8 -52.07 27.78 -34.11
C GLU A 8 -50.57 28.05 -34.01
N CYS A 9 -50.10 28.27 -32.78
CA CYS A 9 -48.68 28.35 -32.48
C CYS A 9 -48.05 26.95 -32.47
N PRO A 10 -46.75 26.82 -32.82
CA PRO A 10 -46.04 25.55 -32.69
C PRO A 10 -46.01 25.11 -31.22
N ASP A 11 -45.98 23.80 -30.96
CA ASP A 11 -45.90 23.29 -29.59
C ASP A 11 -44.64 23.83 -28.89
N PRO A 12 -44.76 24.62 -27.80
CA PRO A 12 -43.61 25.14 -27.08
C PRO A 12 -42.83 24.03 -26.33
N GLY A 13 -43.41 22.84 -26.19
CA GLY A 13 -42.82 21.75 -25.41
C GLY A 13 -42.89 21.99 -23.90
N VAL A 14 -42.10 21.24 -23.14
CA VAL A 14 -41.99 21.35 -21.68
C VAL A 14 -40.55 21.73 -21.34
N PRO A 15 -40.31 22.77 -20.51
CA PRO A 15 -38.98 23.08 -20.01
C PRO A 15 -38.33 21.87 -19.34
N VAL A 16 -37.03 21.66 -19.57
CA VAL A 16 -36.24 20.74 -18.74
C VAL A 16 -36.29 21.23 -17.29
N ASN A 17 -36.51 20.32 -16.35
CA ASN A 17 -36.70 20.62 -14.92
C ASN A 17 -37.85 21.60 -14.63
N GLY A 18 -38.91 21.53 -15.44
CA GLY A 18 -40.10 22.35 -15.30
C GLY A 18 -41.36 21.62 -15.73
N LYS A 19 -42.50 22.25 -15.44
CA LYS A 19 -43.83 21.76 -15.77
C LYS A 19 -44.57 22.80 -16.61
N ARG A 20 -45.40 22.30 -17.53
CA ARG A 20 -46.29 23.10 -18.38
C ARG A 20 -47.73 22.97 -17.87
N PHE A 21 -48.46 24.08 -17.90
CA PHE A 21 -49.88 24.17 -17.58
C PHE A 21 -50.62 24.80 -18.75
N GLY A 22 -51.56 24.05 -19.33
CA GLY A 22 -52.35 24.46 -20.49
C GLY A 22 -51.89 23.80 -21.79
N GLU A 23 -52.86 23.39 -22.60
CA GLU A 23 -52.64 22.64 -23.85
C GLU A 23 -53.17 23.38 -25.09
N ASN A 24 -53.89 24.48 -24.92
CA ASN A 24 -54.47 25.23 -26.04
C ASN A 24 -53.35 25.98 -26.80
N LEU A 25 -53.26 25.73 -28.11
CA LEU A 25 -52.27 26.32 -29.02
C LEU A 25 -52.88 27.38 -29.96
N GLN A 26 -54.19 27.64 -29.85
CA GLN A 26 -54.89 28.56 -30.74
C GLN A 26 -54.45 30.01 -30.51
N LEU A 27 -54.50 30.83 -31.56
CA LEU A 27 -54.28 32.27 -31.47
C LEU A 27 -55.12 32.91 -30.34
N GLY A 28 -54.47 33.65 -29.45
CA GLY A 28 -55.07 34.29 -28.27
C GLY A 28 -55.04 33.45 -26.99
N SER A 29 -54.66 32.18 -27.06
CA SER A 29 -54.44 31.33 -25.88
C SER A 29 -53.12 31.66 -25.16
N SER A 30 -53.02 31.24 -23.90
CA SER A 30 -51.79 31.32 -23.12
C SER A 30 -51.46 30.00 -22.43
N ILE A 31 -50.17 29.75 -22.26
CA ILE A 31 -49.60 28.58 -21.58
C ILE A 31 -48.67 29.08 -20.49
N SER A 32 -48.78 28.50 -19.30
CA SER A 32 -47.95 28.85 -18.14
C SER A 32 -46.97 27.73 -17.80
N PHE A 33 -45.84 28.09 -17.21
CA PHE A 33 -44.77 27.18 -16.84
C PHE A 33 -44.29 27.44 -15.41
N LEU A 34 -43.88 26.37 -14.72
CA LEU A 34 -43.31 26.42 -13.38
C LEU A 34 -42.05 25.56 -13.33
N CYS A 35 -40.95 26.09 -12.79
CA CYS A 35 -39.76 25.28 -12.54
C CYS A 35 -40.01 24.30 -11.39
N GLU A 36 -39.42 23.12 -11.46
CA GLU A 36 -39.47 22.14 -10.38
C GLU A 36 -38.72 22.63 -9.13
N GLU A 37 -39.00 22.03 -7.98
CA GLU A 37 -38.35 22.42 -6.72
C GLU A 37 -36.82 22.33 -6.81
N GLY A 38 -36.15 23.37 -6.30
CA GLY A 38 -34.69 23.52 -6.41
C GLY A 38 -34.21 24.19 -7.70
N PHE A 39 -35.08 24.39 -8.69
CA PHE A 39 -34.77 25.11 -9.93
C PHE A 39 -35.41 26.50 -9.97
N VAL A 40 -34.70 27.46 -10.56
CA VAL A 40 -35.21 28.83 -10.77
C VAL A 40 -35.22 29.19 -12.24
N LYS A 41 -36.14 30.07 -12.62
CA LYS A 41 -36.22 30.60 -13.99
C LYS A 41 -35.07 31.57 -14.24
N THR A 42 -34.14 31.21 -15.12
CA THR A 42 -33.01 32.08 -15.52
C THR A 42 -33.30 32.88 -16.78
N HIS A 43 -34.08 32.32 -17.72
CA HIS A 43 -34.45 32.97 -18.98
C HIS A 43 -35.92 32.69 -19.35
N GLY A 44 -36.44 33.43 -20.32
CA GLY A 44 -37.80 33.27 -20.85
C GLY A 44 -38.91 33.77 -19.92
N SER A 45 -40.15 33.44 -20.26
CA SER A 45 -41.35 33.86 -19.53
C SER A 45 -42.03 32.69 -18.82
N GLN A 46 -42.61 32.94 -17.64
CA GLN A 46 -43.46 31.94 -16.96
C GLN A 46 -44.82 31.79 -17.65
N THR A 47 -45.18 32.70 -18.55
CA THR A 47 -46.40 32.60 -19.35
C THR A 47 -46.12 33.13 -20.74
N VAL A 48 -46.46 32.32 -21.74
CA VAL A 48 -46.36 32.69 -23.16
C VAL A 48 -47.77 32.75 -23.73
N SER A 49 -48.00 33.71 -24.62
CA SER A 49 -49.28 33.93 -25.28
C SER A 49 -49.12 33.77 -26.79
N CYS A 50 -50.06 33.08 -27.42
CA CYS A 50 -50.04 32.86 -28.86
C CYS A 50 -50.58 34.10 -29.59
N ILE A 51 -49.71 34.79 -30.33
CA ILE A 51 -50.03 36.08 -30.95
C ILE A 51 -49.77 36.08 -32.47
N LEU A 52 -50.36 37.05 -33.16
CA LEU A 52 -50.08 37.32 -34.57
C LEU A 52 -49.02 38.41 -34.66
N LYS A 53 -47.81 38.06 -35.12
CA LYS A 53 -46.69 38.99 -35.28
C LYS A 53 -46.20 38.96 -36.73
N ASP A 54 -46.22 40.11 -37.40
CA ASP A 54 -45.80 40.27 -38.80
C ASP A 54 -46.45 39.27 -39.77
N GLY A 55 -47.72 38.94 -39.52
CA GLY A 55 -48.50 37.99 -40.33
C GLY A 55 -48.28 36.51 -39.99
N ASN A 56 -47.41 36.19 -39.04
CA ASN A 56 -47.15 34.82 -38.56
C ASN A 56 -47.73 34.59 -37.15
N VAL A 57 -48.22 33.39 -36.89
CA VAL A 57 -48.72 32.98 -35.56
C VAL A 57 -47.58 32.39 -34.76
N VAL A 58 -47.17 33.08 -33.68
CA VAL A 58 -45.97 32.76 -32.89
C VAL A 58 -46.21 33.03 -31.40
N TRP A 59 -45.40 32.41 -30.55
CA TRP A 59 -45.34 32.77 -29.13
C TRP A 59 -44.72 34.15 -28.94
N ASP A 60 -45.31 34.96 -28.06
CA ASP A 60 -44.82 36.29 -27.72
C ASP A 60 -43.45 36.28 -27.02
N ASN A 61 -43.15 35.21 -26.30
CA ASN A 61 -41.94 35.02 -25.50
C ASN A 61 -41.41 33.57 -25.62
N ALA A 62 -40.15 33.39 -25.23
CA ALA A 62 -39.53 32.07 -25.16
C ALA A 62 -39.98 31.31 -23.88
N VAL A 63 -40.05 29.99 -24.01
CA VAL A 63 -40.24 29.02 -22.93
C VAL A 63 -39.13 29.19 -21.88
N PRO A 64 -39.45 29.09 -20.57
CA PRO A 64 -38.46 29.37 -19.55
C PRO A 64 -37.37 28.31 -19.48
N ARG A 65 -36.18 28.74 -19.06
CA ARG A 65 -35.07 27.84 -18.74
C ARG A 65 -34.97 27.72 -17.21
N CYS A 66 -35.10 26.49 -16.71
CA CYS A 66 -35.09 26.18 -15.28
C CYS A 66 -33.73 25.58 -14.90
N GLU A 67 -32.95 26.31 -14.11
CA GLU A 67 -31.59 25.91 -13.74
C GLU A 67 -31.40 25.98 -12.23
N ALA A 68 -30.54 25.10 -11.70
CA ALA A 68 -30.14 25.15 -10.30
C ALA A 68 -29.32 26.44 -10.05
N PRO A 69 -29.74 27.32 -9.14
CA PRO A 69 -29.06 28.58 -8.88
C PRO A 69 -27.74 28.38 -8.13
N CYS A 70 -26.76 29.24 -8.37
CA CYS A 70 -25.55 29.36 -7.55
C CYS A 70 -25.82 30.36 -6.42
N GLY A 71 -26.46 29.89 -5.35
CA GLY A 71 -26.78 30.69 -4.17
C GLY A 71 -28.20 31.27 -4.10
N GLY A 72 -28.52 31.92 -2.98
CA GLY A 72 -29.77 32.65 -2.74
C GLY A 72 -30.27 32.65 -1.29
N ASP A 73 -31.20 33.55 -0.98
CA ASP A 73 -31.90 33.62 0.31
C ASP A 73 -33.18 32.75 0.28
N LEU A 74 -33.25 31.77 1.17
CA LEU A 74 -34.28 30.75 1.24
C LEU A 74 -35.10 30.93 2.52
N LYS A 75 -36.37 31.35 2.37
CA LYS A 75 -37.27 31.68 3.50
C LYS A 75 -38.48 30.76 3.62
N ALA A 76 -38.63 29.82 2.68
CA ALA A 76 -39.71 28.84 2.75
C ALA A 76 -39.48 27.91 3.97
N PRO A 77 -40.54 27.36 4.59
CA PRO A 77 -40.37 26.44 5.71
C PRO A 77 -39.73 25.11 5.31
N SER A 78 -39.64 24.82 4.01
CA SER A 78 -38.93 23.67 3.46
C SER A 78 -38.55 23.93 2.01
N GLY A 79 -37.54 23.23 1.50
CA GLY A 79 -37.18 23.30 0.09
C GLY A 79 -36.00 22.41 -0.29
N ILE A 80 -35.56 22.56 -1.54
CA ILE A 80 -34.45 21.80 -2.13
C ILE A 80 -33.36 22.77 -2.58
N ILE A 81 -32.10 22.40 -2.31
CA ILE A 81 -30.90 23.05 -2.83
C ILE A 81 -30.16 22.05 -3.71
N LEU A 82 -29.78 22.49 -4.91
CA LEU A 82 -29.10 21.68 -5.92
C LEU A 82 -27.77 22.34 -6.28
N SER A 83 -26.76 21.54 -6.58
CA SER A 83 -25.50 22.05 -7.15
C SER A 83 -25.75 22.66 -8.55
N PRO A 84 -25.07 23.76 -8.92
CA PRO A 84 -25.32 24.42 -10.21
C PRO A 84 -24.92 23.55 -11.40
N GLY A 85 -25.91 23.09 -12.18
CA GLY A 85 -25.71 22.14 -13.27
C GLY A 85 -26.49 20.83 -13.09
N TRP A 86 -26.99 20.57 -11.87
CA TRP A 86 -27.76 19.37 -11.55
C TRP A 86 -28.90 19.08 -12.55
N PRO A 87 -29.14 17.81 -12.94
CA PRO A 87 -28.47 16.57 -12.48
C PRO A 87 -27.15 16.25 -13.20
N GLU A 88 -26.72 17.11 -14.12
CA GLU A 88 -25.42 17.00 -14.79
C GLU A 88 -24.29 17.49 -13.87
N LEU A 89 -23.06 17.42 -14.38
CA LEU A 89 -21.87 17.85 -13.64
C LEU A 89 -21.97 19.34 -13.25
N TYR A 90 -21.54 19.68 -12.04
CA TYR A 90 -21.52 21.08 -11.62
C TYR A 90 -20.46 21.89 -12.39
N LYS A 91 -20.60 23.22 -12.43
CA LYS A 91 -19.62 24.08 -13.10
C LYS A 91 -18.37 24.27 -12.24
N GLU A 92 -17.22 24.47 -12.89
CA GLU A 92 -15.95 24.82 -12.28
C GLU A 92 -15.88 26.31 -11.90
N ALA A 93 -14.96 26.66 -10.99
CA ALA A 93 -14.62 28.00 -10.51
C ALA A 93 -15.80 28.76 -9.88
N LEU A 94 -16.64 28.05 -9.12
CA LEU A 94 -17.81 28.60 -8.44
C LEU A 94 -17.52 28.96 -6.99
N ASN A 95 -18.25 29.96 -6.50
CA ASN A 95 -18.44 30.23 -5.07
C ASN A 95 -19.93 30.55 -4.87
N CYS A 96 -20.70 29.56 -4.46
CA CYS A 96 -22.15 29.65 -4.33
C CYS A 96 -22.57 29.75 -2.87
N GLU A 97 -23.37 30.76 -2.54
CA GLU A 97 -23.75 31.07 -1.16
C GLU A 97 -25.26 30.98 -0.97
N TRP A 98 -25.72 30.12 -0.07
CA TRP A 98 -27.12 30.04 0.31
C TRP A 98 -27.30 30.44 1.77
N VAL A 99 -28.35 31.21 2.04
CA VAL A 99 -28.79 31.56 3.40
C VAL A 99 -30.19 31.00 3.60
N ILE A 100 -30.35 30.06 4.51
CA ILE A 100 -31.65 29.55 4.91
C ILE A 100 -32.09 30.31 6.16
N GLU A 101 -33.29 30.88 6.13
CA GLU A 101 -33.89 31.65 7.21
C GLU A 101 -35.20 31.00 7.65
N ALA A 102 -35.23 30.53 8.90
CA ALA A 102 -36.44 30.06 9.57
C ALA A 102 -37.04 31.17 10.46
N PRO A 103 -38.33 31.07 10.82
CA PRO A 103 -38.93 31.91 11.84
C PRO A 103 -38.11 31.90 13.14
N PRO A 104 -38.03 33.02 13.87
CA PRO A 104 -37.27 33.10 15.12
C PRO A 104 -37.66 31.99 16.10
N GLY A 105 -36.66 31.29 16.63
CA GLY A 105 -36.84 30.20 17.58
C GLY A 105 -37.06 28.81 16.96
N TYR A 106 -37.09 28.69 15.63
CA TYR A 106 -37.21 27.41 14.96
C TYR A 106 -35.88 27.00 14.31
N PRO A 107 -35.31 25.83 14.66
CA PRO A 107 -34.11 25.33 14.03
C PRO A 107 -34.39 24.77 12.63
N ILE A 108 -33.33 24.68 11.82
CA ILE A 108 -33.37 24.21 10.43
C ILE A 108 -32.64 22.87 10.37
N LYS A 109 -33.32 21.87 9.82
CA LYS A 109 -32.72 20.58 9.49
C LYS A 109 -32.36 20.55 8.01
N ILE A 110 -31.16 20.09 7.68
CA ILE A 110 -30.74 19.80 6.31
C ILE A 110 -30.41 18.32 6.16
N ILE A 111 -30.84 17.71 5.07
CA ILE A 111 -30.68 16.29 4.76
C ILE A 111 -30.04 16.19 3.37
N PHE A 112 -28.97 15.40 3.25
CA PHE A 112 -28.29 15.13 1.99
C PHE A 112 -28.92 13.90 1.35
N ASP A 113 -29.66 14.08 0.26
CA ASP A 113 -30.22 12.95 -0.50
C ASP A 113 -29.19 12.35 -1.46
N LYS A 114 -28.23 13.17 -1.92
CA LYS A 114 -27.13 12.76 -2.78
C LYS A 114 -25.99 13.75 -2.64
N PHE A 115 -24.75 13.25 -2.68
CA PHE A 115 -23.56 14.07 -2.56
C PHE A 115 -22.37 13.39 -3.26
N ARG A 116 -21.79 14.04 -4.25
CA ARG A 116 -20.55 13.65 -4.92
C ARG A 116 -19.81 14.88 -5.43
N THR A 117 -18.65 15.18 -4.88
CA THR A 117 -17.77 16.28 -5.29
C THR A 117 -16.33 15.77 -5.43
N GLU A 118 -15.46 16.58 -6.05
CA GLU A 118 -14.04 16.26 -6.11
C GLU A 118 -13.41 16.25 -4.72
N VAL A 119 -12.58 15.23 -4.44
CA VAL A 119 -11.90 15.07 -3.14
C VAL A 119 -10.73 16.05 -3.05
N ASN A 120 -10.61 16.75 -1.92
CA ASN A 120 -9.55 17.72 -1.57
C ASN A 120 -9.59 19.08 -2.28
N TYR A 121 -10.51 19.29 -3.23
CA TYR A 121 -10.56 20.51 -4.03
C TYR A 121 -11.93 21.20 -3.92
N ASP A 122 -13.01 20.44 -4.06
CA ASP A 122 -14.38 20.98 -4.05
C ASP A 122 -15.09 20.72 -2.73
N VAL A 123 -15.46 21.80 -2.04
CA VAL A 123 -15.91 21.75 -0.65
C VAL A 123 -17.26 22.41 -0.50
N LEU A 124 -18.17 21.73 0.20
CA LEU A 124 -19.41 22.30 0.73
C LEU A 124 -19.27 22.53 2.24
N GLU A 125 -19.26 23.79 2.65
CA GLU A 125 -19.31 24.19 4.05
C GLU A 125 -20.75 24.49 4.49
N VAL A 126 -21.07 24.09 5.73
CA VAL A 126 -22.33 24.40 6.42
C VAL A 126 -22.00 25.08 7.74
N ARG A 127 -22.58 26.26 7.96
CA ARG A 127 -22.33 27.10 9.14
C ARG A 127 -23.62 27.44 9.86
N ASP A 128 -23.58 27.39 11.19
CA ASP A 128 -24.73 27.65 12.06
C ASP A 128 -24.86 29.15 12.34
N GLY A 129 -25.67 29.83 11.53
CA GLY A 129 -25.85 31.27 11.57
C GLY A 129 -25.97 31.85 10.17
N ARG A 130 -26.13 33.18 10.10
CA ARG A 130 -26.43 33.89 8.85
C ARG A 130 -25.20 34.23 8.01
N PHE A 131 -24.02 34.27 8.63
CA PHE A 131 -22.82 34.87 8.03
C PHE A 131 -21.73 33.84 7.73
N PRO A 132 -20.79 34.13 6.80
CA PRO A 132 -19.63 33.27 6.54
C PRO A 132 -18.72 33.07 7.76
N SER A 133 -18.73 34.01 8.71
CA SER A 133 -17.99 33.91 9.97
C SER A 133 -18.70 33.09 11.05
N SER A 134 -19.90 32.57 10.79
CA SER A 134 -20.65 31.77 11.76
C SER A 134 -19.94 30.43 12.02
N PRO A 135 -20.17 29.80 13.19
CA PRO A 135 -19.59 28.51 13.54
C PRO A 135 -19.73 27.46 12.44
N LEU A 136 -18.62 26.85 12.04
CA LEU A 136 -18.61 25.76 11.07
C LEU A 136 -19.13 24.49 11.74
N ILE A 137 -20.22 23.93 11.21
CA ILE A 137 -20.85 22.71 11.73
C ILE A 137 -20.74 21.53 10.75
N GLY A 138 -20.32 21.76 9.52
CA GLY A 138 -20.01 20.72 8.54
C GLY A 138 -19.11 21.24 7.43
N SER A 139 -18.18 20.39 6.98
CA SER A 139 -17.37 20.62 5.78
C SER A 139 -17.24 19.29 5.05
N TYR A 140 -17.72 19.24 3.81
CA TYR A 140 -17.96 18.00 3.09
C TYR A 140 -17.32 18.03 1.70
N GLN A 141 -16.73 16.89 1.33
CA GLN A 141 -16.11 16.64 0.03
C GLN A 141 -16.15 15.15 -0.33
N GLY A 142 -15.92 14.80 -1.59
CA GLY A 142 -15.88 13.42 -2.05
C GLY A 142 -17.25 12.81 -2.29
N THR A 143 -17.35 11.49 -2.23
CA THR A 143 -18.54 10.73 -2.66
C THR A 143 -19.38 10.18 -1.51
N GLN A 144 -18.92 10.31 -0.27
CA GLN A 144 -19.66 9.89 0.90
C GLN A 144 -20.83 10.85 1.14
N VAL A 145 -22.05 10.32 1.21
CA VAL A 145 -23.23 11.14 1.52
C VAL A 145 -23.17 11.57 2.98
N PRO A 146 -23.15 12.89 3.27
CA PRO A 146 -23.09 13.35 4.64
C PRO A 146 -24.35 13.03 5.43
N GLN A 147 -24.18 12.96 6.75
CA GLN A 147 -25.30 12.90 7.67
C GLN A 147 -26.10 14.20 7.65
N PHE A 148 -27.38 14.11 7.99
CA PHE A 148 -28.21 15.30 8.18
C PHE A 148 -27.68 16.16 9.34
N LEU A 149 -27.92 17.47 9.27
CA LEU A 149 -27.56 18.43 10.32
C LEU A 149 -28.78 19.18 10.82
N ILE A 150 -28.72 19.67 12.06
CA ILE A 150 -29.72 20.56 12.64
C ILE A 150 -29.00 21.80 13.18
N SER A 151 -29.46 22.99 12.81
CA SER A 151 -28.94 24.24 13.35
C SER A 151 -29.38 24.48 14.79
N THR A 152 -28.56 25.18 15.57
CA THR A 152 -28.96 25.72 16.88
C THR A 152 -29.59 27.10 16.76
N SER A 153 -29.32 27.82 15.67
CA SER A 153 -29.95 29.09 15.34
C SER A 153 -31.12 28.93 14.36
N ASN A 154 -31.82 30.02 14.04
CA ASN A 154 -32.83 30.06 12.99
C ASN A 154 -32.24 30.38 11.60
N PHE A 155 -30.91 30.28 11.46
CA PHE A 155 -30.19 30.52 10.21
C PHE A 155 -29.21 29.40 9.89
N LEU A 156 -29.08 29.07 8.62
CA LEU A 156 -27.94 28.30 8.10
C LEU A 156 -27.31 29.05 6.93
N PHE A 157 -25.98 29.08 6.92
CA PHE A 157 -25.19 29.58 5.81
C PHE A 157 -24.45 28.42 5.16
N LEU A 158 -24.65 28.23 3.85
CA LEU A 158 -23.99 27.20 3.07
C LEU A 158 -23.11 27.86 2.02
N LEU A 159 -21.87 27.38 1.89
CA LEU A 159 -20.92 27.82 0.88
C LEU A 159 -20.40 26.61 0.10
N PHE A 160 -20.65 26.59 -1.21
CA PHE A 160 -20.04 25.61 -2.11
C PHE A 160 -18.98 26.29 -2.97
N SER A 161 -17.74 25.83 -2.83
CA SER A 161 -16.59 26.34 -3.57
C SER A 161 -16.01 25.25 -4.46
N THR A 162 -15.78 25.56 -5.74
CA THR A 162 -15.16 24.64 -6.70
C THR A 162 -13.87 25.20 -7.28
N ASP A 163 -12.95 24.29 -7.62
CA ASP A 163 -11.67 24.61 -8.23
C ASP A 163 -11.81 24.83 -9.77
N LYS A 164 -10.71 24.91 -10.53
CA LYS A 164 -10.75 25.20 -11.98
C LYS A 164 -10.72 23.94 -12.87
N SER A 165 -11.02 22.78 -12.32
CA SER A 165 -11.00 21.51 -13.03
C SER A 165 -12.02 20.53 -12.46
N HIS A 166 -12.19 19.39 -13.14
CA HIS A 166 -12.83 18.18 -12.61
C HIS A 166 -14.12 18.37 -11.79
N SER A 167 -15.26 18.27 -12.46
CA SER A 167 -16.57 18.24 -11.80
C SER A 167 -17.13 16.83 -11.66
N ASP A 168 -17.90 16.59 -10.59
CA ASP A 168 -18.81 15.45 -10.46
C ASP A 168 -20.28 15.92 -10.51
N ILE A 169 -21.25 15.04 -10.27
CA ILE A 169 -22.69 15.31 -10.32
C ILE A 169 -23.18 16.27 -9.22
N GLY A 170 -22.39 16.50 -8.17
CA GLY A 170 -22.68 17.42 -7.08
C GLY A 170 -23.68 16.88 -6.06
N PHE A 171 -24.60 17.72 -5.60
CA PHE A 171 -25.45 17.42 -4.44
C PHE A 171 -26.91 17.81 -4.62
N ARG A 172 -27.76 17.11 -3.87
CA ARG A 172 -29.16 17.43 -3.65
C ARG A 172 -29.46 17.43 -2.16
N ILE A 173 -29.77 18.60 -1.62
CA ILE A 173 -30.03 18.83 -0.20
C ILE A 173 -31.50 19.19 -0.04
N ARG A 174 -32.18 18.57 0.92
CA ARG A 174 -33.48 19.04 1.41
C ARG A 174 -33.29 19.78 2.71
N TYR A 175 -34.03 20.87 2.90
CA TYR A 175 -34.11 21.54 4.18
C TYR A 175 -35.55 21.64 4.66
N GLU A 176 -35.73 21.65 5.98
CA GLU A 176 -37.01 21.86 6.63
C GLU A 176 -36.83 22.60 7.96
N THR A 177 -37.78 23.47 8.27
CA THR A 177 -37.90 24.14 9.56
C THR A 177 -38.56 23.19 10.55
N LEU A 178 -37.86 22.89 11.63
CA LEU A 178 -38.35 22.00 12.67
C LEU A 178 -39.27 22.75 13.63
N GLN A 179 -40.49 22.26 13.82
CA GLN A 179 -41.34 22.73 14.90
C GLN A 179 -40.88 22.08 16.21
N LEU A 180 -40.37 22.90 17.14
CA LEU A 180 -40.02 22.43 18.48
C LEU A 180 -41.32 22.02 19.20
N GLN A 181 -41.57 20.71 19.29
CA GLN A 181 -42.52 20.16 20.24
C GLN A 181 -41.83 20.12 21.61
N SER A 182 -42.44 20.77 22.59
CA SER A 182 -41.82 21.22 23.85
C SER A 182 -41.55 20.11 24.89
N ASP A 183 -41.60 18.84 24.50
CA ASP A 183 -41.51 17.67 25.38
C ASP A 183 -40.58 16.56 24.87
N HIS A 184 -40.00 16.71 23.66
CA HIS A 184 -39.14 15.71 23.04
C HIS A 184 -37.88 16.34 22.40
N CYS A 185 -36.76 15.61 22.43
CA CYS A 185 -35.63 15.91 21.55
C CYS A 185 -36.04 15.69 20.09
N VAL A 186 -35.38 16.42 19.19
CA VAL A 186 -35.55 16.19 17.75
C VAL A 186 -35.07 14.78 17.39
N ASP A 187 -35.73 14.11 16.46
CA ASP A 187 -35.27 12.82 15.94
C ASP A 187 -33.78 12.89 15.51
N PRO A 188 -32.87 12.13 16.18
CA PRO A 188 -31.44 12.10 15.88
C PRO A 188 -31.13 11.38 14.57
N GLY A 189 -32.15 10.88 13.87
CA GLY A 189 -32.06 10.17 12.59
C GLY A 189 -31.31 8.85 12.68
N ILE A 190 -30.76 8.42 11.55
CA ILE A 190 -30.08 7.13 11.38
C ILE A 190 -28.78 7.40 10.61
N PRO A 191 -27.63 6.87 11.05
CA PRO A 191 -26.38 7.04 10.33
C PRO A 191 -26.43 6.32 8.97
N VAL A 192 -25.73 6.88 7.99
CA VAL A 192 -25.54 6.25 6.68
C VAL A 192 -24.82 4.92 6.89
N ASN A 193 -25.28 3.83 6.25
CA ASN A 193 -24.77 2.47 6.47
C ASN A 193 -24.90 1.99 7.92
N GLY A 194 -25.96 2.43 8.61
CA GLY A 194 -26.26 1.99 9.96
C GLY A 194 -27.74 1.99 10.28
N GLN A 195 -28.02 1.61 11.52
CA GLN A 195 -29.35 1.36 12.03
C GLN A 195 -29.46 1.95 13.44
N ARG A 196 -30.61 2.52 13.74
CA ARG A 196 -30.96 3.02 15.07
C ARG A 196 -31.80 2.00 15.82
N HIS A 197 -31.48 1.82 17.09
CA HIS A 197 -32.23 1.01 18.05
C HIS A 197 -32.85 1.94 19.10
N GLY A 198 -34.17 2.08 19.05
CA GLY A 198 -34.95 3.00 19.88
C GLY A 198 -35.63 4.09 19.05
N ASN A 199 -36.86 4.44 19.42
CA ASN A 199 -37.68 5.46 18.75
C ASN A 199 -38.33 6.44 19.74
N ASP A 200 -37.93 6.38 21.01
CA ASP A 200 -38.41 7.28 22.06
C ASP A 200 -37.48 8.48 22.16
N PHE A 201 -38.05 9.69 22.14
CA PHE A 201 -37.29 10.94 22.17
C PHE A 201 -37.69 11.86 23.32
N TYR A 202 -38.40 11.36 24.33
CA TYR A 202 -38.70 12.15 25.54
C TYR A 202 -37.42 12.41 26.35
N VAL A 203 -37.43 13.44 27.19
CA VAL A 203 -36.29 13.76 28.08
C VAL A 203 -35.95 12.56 28.96
N GLY A 204 -34.69 12.10 28.90
CA GLY A 204 -34.17 10.90 29.55
C GLY A 204 -34.23 9.62 28.70
N ALA A 205 -34.76 9.68 27.48
CA ALA A 205 -34.74 8.55 26.56
C ALA A 205 -33.31 8.26 26.09
N LEU A 206 -33.00 6.96 25.91
CA LEU A 206 -31.72 6.46 25.42
C LEU A 206 -31.91 5.79 24.07
N VAL A 207 -31.07 6.17 23.11
CA VAL A 207 -31.07 5.63 21.74
C VAL A 207 -29.69 5.07 21.44
N THR A 208 -29.64 3.87 20.86
CA THR A 208 -28.39 3.21 20.47
C THR A 208 -28.33 3.00 18.98
N PHE A 209 -27.15 2.73 18.44
CA PHE A 209 -26.91 2.58 17.01
C PHE A 209 -26.11 1.31 16.73
N SER A 210 -26.15 0.83 15.49
CA SER A 210 -25.28 -0.23 14.96
C SER A 210 -24.97 0.06 13.50
N CYS A 211 -23.83 -0.38 13.00
CA CYS A 211 -23.50 -0.25 11.58
C CYS A 211 -23.80 -1.51 10.79
N ASP A 212 -24.03 -1.35 9.50
CA ASP A 212 -24.11 -2.45 8.54
C ASP A 212 -22.75 -3.16 8.44
N ALA A 213 -22.74 -4.40 7.91
CA ALA A 213 -21.52 -5.20 7.84
C ALA A 213 -20.42 -4.50 7.04
N GLY A 214 -19.23 -4.38 7.64
CA GLY A 214 -18.06 -3.69 7.07
C GLY A 214 -17.81 -2.30 7.66
N TYR A 215 -18.79 -1.71 8.34
CA TYR A 215 -18.67 -0.39 8.94
C TYR A 215 -18.54 -0.48 10.47
N SER A 216 -17.89 0.52 11.07
CA SER A 216 -17.71 0.62 12.52
C SER A 216 -18.30 1.92 13.07
N LEU A 217 -18.92 1.85 14.25
CA LEU A 217 -19.49 3.02 14.91
C LEU A 217 -18.38 3.95 15.39
N SER A 218 -18.51 5.25 15.10
CA SER A 218 -17.58 6.28 15.58
C SER A 218 -17.67 6.52 17.09
N ASP A 219 -18.84 6.27 17.70
CA ASP A 219 -19.09 6.33 19.15
C ASP A 219 -20.03 5.18 19.54
N LEU A 220 -19.67 4.44 20.58
CA LEU A 220 -20.41 3.27 21.08
C LEU A 220 -21.40 3.62 22.18
N GLU A 221 -21.35 4.84 22.69
CA GLU A 221 -22.18 5.28 23.80
C GLU A 221 -23.61 5.64 23.33
N PRO A 222 -24.65 5.30 24.11
CA PRO A 222 -26.01 5.70 23.80
C PRO A 222 -26.19 7.23 23.77
N LEU A 223 -27.01 7.71 22.84
CA LEU A 223 -27.49 9.10 22.85
C LEU A 223 -28.59 9.23 23.91
N GLU A 224 -28.43 10.19 24.83
CA GLU A 224 -29.42 10.52 25.86
C GLU A 224 -30.09 11.85 25.53
N CYS A 225 -31.42 11.90 25.60
CA CYS A 225 -32.14 13.16 25.44
C CYS A 225 -32.08 13.96 26.75
N GLU A 226 -31.33 15.06 26.77
CA GLU A 226 -31.10 15.85 27.97
C GLU A 226 -32.28 16.81 28.28
N PRO A 227 -32.39 17.33 29.52
CA PRO A 227 -33.46 18.27 29.91
C PRO A 227 -33.52 19.59 29.13
N ASN A 228 -32.48 19.90 28.36
CA ASN A 228 -32.41 21.04 27.44
C ASN A 228 -33.00 20.71 26.05
N PHE A 229 -33.60 19.52 25.86
CA PHE A 229 -34.13 19.00 24.60
C PHE A 229 -33.07 18.81 23.51
N GLN A 230 -31.81 18.62 23.91
CA GLN A 230 -30.70 18.28 23.03
C GLN A 230 -30.20 16.87 23.36
N TRP A 231 -29.65 16.20 22.36
CA TRP A 231 -28.94 14.95 22.59
C TRP A 231 -27.62 15.23 23.28
N SER A 232 -27.23 14.34 24.20
CA SER A 232 -25.98 14.42 24.93
C SER A 232 -24.76 14.59 24.01
N ARG A 233 -24.85 14.09 22.76
CA ARG A 233 -23.79 14.10 21.74
C ARG A 233 -24.37 14.15 20.32
N PRO A 234 -23.57 14.49 19.30
CA PRO A 234 -23.96 14.33 17.90
C PRO A 234 -24.28 12.87 17.56
N LEU A 235 -25.15 12.64 16.58
CA LEU A 235 -25.43 11.30 16.06
C LEU A 235 -24.12 10.65 15.54
N PRO A 236 -23.73 9.43 15.99
CA PRO A 236 -22.50 8.77 15.59
C PRO A 236 -22.50 8.37 14.11
N GLY A 237 -21.34 8.40 13.48
CA GLY A 237 -21.12 7.92 12.12
C GLY A 237 -20.87 6.41 12.06
N CYS A 238 -21.07 5.84 10.87
CA CYS A 238 -20.61 4.51 10.51
C CYS A 238 -19.47 4.64 9.53
N ASP A 239 -18.25 4.64 10.07
CA ASP A 239 -17.03 4.88 9.31
C ASP A 239 -16.48 3.56 8.77
N ASP A 240 -15.98 3.59 7.53
CA ASP A 240 -15.25 2.49 6.87
C ASP A 240 -13.74 2.66 7.08
N PHE A 241 -13.34 3.15 8.26
CA PHE A 241 -11.93 3.29 8.61
C PHE A 241 -11.46 2.06 9.36
N TYR A 242 -10.22 1.63 9.10
CA TYR A 242 -9.67 0.49 9.82
C TYR A 242 -9.45 0.86 11.31
N PRO A 243 -9.73 -0.06 12.26
CA PRO A 243 -9.45 0.16 13.67
C PRO A 243 -7.97 0.41 14.01
N HIS A 244 -7.72 1.07 15.13
CA HIS A 244 -6.38 1.25 15.70
C HIS A 244 -5.85 -0.03 16.36
N ASN A 245 -4.53 -0.15 16.49
CA ASN A 245 -3.79 -1.23 17.15
C ASN A 245 -4.01 -2.62 16.53
N LEU A 246 -4.25 -2.68 15.22
CA LEU A 246 -4.43 -3.93 14.51
C LEU A 246 -3.10 -4.64 14.28
N ASN A 247 -3.15 -5.97 14.35
CA ASN A 247 -2.08 -6.86 13.91
C ASN A 247 -2.71 -8.06 13.23
N CYS A 248 -3.19 -7.82 12.02
CA CYS A 248 -3.90 -8.81 11.23
C CYS A 248 -2.91 -9.51 10.31
N THR A 249 -2.89 -10.84 10.32
CA THR A 249 -2.07 -11.63 9.40
C THR A 249 -2.95 -12.59 8.61
N TRP A 250 -2.85 -12.55 7.29
CA TRP A 250 -3.53 -13.46 6.37
C TRP A 250 -2.52 -14.39 5.71
N MET A 251 -2.91 -15.66 5.58
CA MET A 251 -2.15 -16.71 4.91
C MET A 251 -2.83 -17.04 3.60
N ILE A 252 -2.07 -17.03 2.50
CA ILE A 252 -2.58 -17.31 1.17
C ILE A 252 -1.80 -18.49 0.63
N GLU A 253 -2.47 -19.64 0.58
CA GLU A 253 -1.92 -20.88 0.03
C GLU A 253 -2.16 -20.94 -1.48
N SER A 254 -1.17 -21.43 -2.21
CA SER A 254 -1.25 -21.58 -3.66
C SER A 254 -0.87 -22.98 -4.10
N SER A 255 -1.34 -23.35 -5.28
CA SER A 255 -0.99 -24.59 -5.97
C SER A 255 0.52 -24.69 -6.20
N HIS A 256 1.02 -25.92 -6.17
CA HIS A 256 2.43 -26.21 -6.37
C HIS A 256 2.94 -25.62 -7.70
N GLY A 257 4.03 -24.84 -7.63
CA GLY A 257 4.65 -24.21 -8.80
C GLY A 257 3.93 -22.97 -9.35
N LYS A 258 2.93 -22.44 -8.64
CA LYS A 258 2.30 -21.15 -8.94
C LYS A 258 2.87 -20.05 -8.03
N GLY A 259 2.74 -18.81 -8.48
CA GLY A 259 2.95 -17.61 -7.67
C GLY A 259 1.62 -16.94 -7.39
N VAL A 260 1.61 -15.99 -6.45
CA VAL A 260 0.41 -15.20 -6.13
C VAL A 260 0.62 -13.76 -6.58
N GLN A 261 -0.33 -13.26 -7.35
CA GLN A 261 -0.37 -11.88 -7.80
C GLN A 261 -1.45 -11.12 -7.01
N PHE A 262 -1.09 -9.94 -6.54
CA PHE A 262 -1.93 -9.05 -5.73
C PHE A 262 -2.34 -7.82 -6.52
N THR A 263 -3.63 -7.55 -6.59
CA THR A 263 -4.21 -6.39 -7.27
C THR A 263 -4.94 -5.51 -6.27
N PHE A 264 -4.51 -4.27 -6.14
CA PHE A 264 -5.13 -3.28 -5.26
C PHE A 264 -6.21 -2.52 -6.03
N HIS A 265 -7.38 -2.36 -5.41
CA HIS A 265 -8.50 -1.59 -5.93
C HIS A 265 -8.61 -0.23 -5.23
N THR A 266 -8.35 -0.19 -3.93
CA THR A 266 -8.24 1.01 -3.10
C THR A 266 -7.06 0.85 -2.14
N PHE A 267 -6.44 1.96 -1.73
CA PHE A 267 -5.30 1.94 -0.81
C PHE A 267 -5.07 3.31 -0.16
N HIS A 268 -5.29 3.39 1.14
CA HIS A 268 -5.03 4.56 1.96
C HIS A 268 -4.74 4.14 3.39
N LEU A 269 -3.47 4.24 3.78
CA LEU A 269 -2.99 3.97 5.13
C LEU A 269 -2.26 5.20 5.67
N GLU A 270 -2.20 5.33 6.99
CA GLU A 270 -1.40 6.37 7.62
C GLU A 270 0.08 6.20 7.30
N SER A 271 0.67 7.22 6.69
CA SER A 271 2.09 7.29 6.44
C SER A 271 2.77 8.18 7.48
N PRO A 272 3.85 7.73 8.14
CA PRO A 272 4.60 6.48 7.94
C PRO A 272 4.29 5.39 8.99
N HIS A 273 3.16 5.47 9.69
CA HIS A 273 2.91 4.71 10.92
C HIS A 273 2.23 3.36 10.68
N ASP A 274 1.33 3.30 9.69
CA ASP A 274 0.57 2.10 9.36
C ASP A 274 1.15 1.40 8.14
N HIS A 275 1.19 0.07 8.20
CA HIS A 275 1.91 -0.73 7.21
C HIS A 275 1.16 -1.97 6.79
N LEU A 276 1.05 -2.13 5.47
CA LEU A 276 0.76 -3.41 4.84
C LEU A 276 2.06 -4.06 4.38
N LEU A 277 2.35 -5.24 4.92
CA LEU A 277 3.54 -6.03 4.66
C LEU A 277 3.18 -7.27 3.85
N VAL A 278 3.97 -7.60 2.83
CA VAL A 278 3.82 -8.84 2.05
C VAL A 278 5.11 -9.63 2.13
N THR A 279 5.03 -10.94 2.37
CA THR A 279 6.19 -11.85 2.42
C THR A 279 5.89 -13.20 1.79
N GLU A 280 6.93 -13.85 1.26
CA GLU A 280 6.88 -15.16 0.59
C GLU A 280 7.63 -16.27 1.37
N ASN A 281 8.31 -15.92 2.46
CA ASN A 281 9.12 -16.84 3.27
C ASN A 281 8.75 -16.84 4.77
N GLY A 282 7.66 -16.17 5.13
CA GLY A 282 7.21 -16.00 6.52
C GLY A 282 8.06 -15.04 7.36
N SER A 283 9.04 -14.36 6.77
CA SER A 283 9.87 -13.34 7.42
C SER A 283 9.27 -11.95 7.18
N PHE A 284 8.77 -11.33 8.25
CA PHE A 284 8.35 -9.92 8.28
C PHE A 284 9.44 -8.89 8.64
N PRO A 285 10.58 -9.26 9.26
CA PRO A 285 11.72 -8.33 9.41
C PRO A 285 12.28 -7.82 8.08
N GLU A 286 12.22 -8.65 7.03
CA GLU A 286 12.61 -8.30 5.66
C GLU A 286 11.46 -8.65 4.71
N PRO A 287 10.38 -7.85 4.69
CA PRO A 287 9.22 -8.13 3.87
C PRO A 287 9.58 -7.91 2.39
N LEU A 288 8.92 -8.66 1.50
CA LEU A 288 9.03 -8.47 0.06
C LEU A 288 8.54 -7.06 -0.33
N TRP A 289 7.46 -6.61 0.31
CA TRP A 289 6.90 -5.27 0.14
C TRP A 289 6.46 -4.69 1.48
N ARG A 290 6.72 -3.39 1.69
CA ARG A 290 6.21 -2.58 2.80
C ARG A 290 5.52 -1.37 2.22
N LEU A 291 4.20 -1.30 2.39
CA LEU A 291 3.33 -0.30 1.76
C LEU A 291 2.70 0.59 2.84
N THR A 292 2.52 1.87 2.53
CA THR A 292 1.91 2.90 3.39
C THR A 292 1.50 4.10 2.53
N GLY A 293 0.68 5.02 3.06
CA GLY A 293 0.21 6.21 2.36
C GLY A 293 -1.03 5.99 1.50
N SER A 294 -1.34 6.96 0.63
CA SER A 294 -2.57 7.02 -0.18
C SER A 294 -2.38 6.73 -1.67
N THR A 295 -1.16 6.42 -2.10
CA THR A 295 -0.88 6.11 -3.51
C THR A 295 -1.22 4.65 -3.79
N LEU A 296 -2.11 4.40 -4.76
CA LEU A 296 -2.49 3.05 -5.17
C LEU A 296 -1.25 2.24 -5.64
N PRO A 297 -0.90 1.13 -4.97
CA PRO A 297 0.27 0.34 -5.35
C PRO A 297 0.08 -0.34 -6.71
N PRO A 298 1.16 -0.51 -7.51
CA PRO A 298 1.10 -1.35 -8.70
C PRO A 298 0.86 -2.81 -8.32
N THR A 299 0.40 -3.61 -9.28
CA THR A 299 0.21 -5.05 -9.08
C THR A 299 1.50 -5.71 -8.58
N LEU A 300 1.43 -6.37 -7.42
CA LEU A 300 2.57 -7.02 -6.78
C LEU A 300 2.55 -8.51 -7.05
N SER A 301 3.71 -9.16 -7.03
CA SER A 301 3.81 -10.60 -7.23
C SER A 301 4.74 -11.20 -6.18
N ALA A 302 4.30 -12.28 -5.53
CA ALA A 302 5.11 -13.10 -4.64
C ALA A 302 5.54 -14.37 -5.38
N GLY A 303 6.85 -14.59 -5.47
CA GLY A 303 7.46 -15.79 -6.05
C GLY A 303 7.59 -16.84 -4.95
N LEU A 304 6.58 -17.69 -4.81
CA LEU A 304 6.47 -18.55 -3.64
C LEU A 304 7.65 -19.55 -3.52
N TYR A 305 8.37 -19.48 -2.39
CA TYR A 305 9.43 -20.40 -2.01
C TYR A 305 8.98 -21.31 -0.86
N GLY A 306 9.31 -22.60 -0.90
CA GLY A 306 9.11 -23.50 0.23
C GLY A 306 7.70 -24.08 0.31
N ASN A 307 6.86 -23.55 1.20
CA ASN A 307 5.55 -24.14 1.54
C ASN A 307 4.39 -23.63 0.66
N TYR A 308 4.67 -22.90 -0.43
CA TYR A 308 3.67 -22.34 -1.34
C TYR A 308 2.66 -21.40 -0.64
N THR A 309 3.10 -20.68 0.40
CA THR A 309 2.24 -19.71 1.10
C THR A 309 2.82 -18.30 1.03
N ALA A 310 2.03 -17.33 0.59
CA ALA A 310 2.28 -15.92 0.83
C ALA A 310 1.63 -15.51 2.15
N GLN A 311 2.23 -14.55 2.84
CA GLN A 311 1.62 -13.94 4.01
C GLN A 311 1.50 -12.44 3.80
N ILE A 312 0.35 -11.89 4.20
CA ILE A 312 0.12 -10.45 4.27
C ILE A 312 -0.09 -10.09 5.73
N ARG A 313 0.54 -9.02 6.20
CA ARG A 313 0.31 -8.49 7.54
C ARG A 313 -0.03 -7.01 7.49
N PHE A 314 -1.14 -6.65 8.11
CA PHE A 314 -1.51 -5.26 8.33
C PHE A 314 -1.26 -4.89 9.79
N LEU A 315 -0.56 -3.77 9.99
CA LEU A 315 -0.26 -3.17 11.28
C LEU A 315 -0.83 -1.75 11.29
N SER A 316 -1.69 -1.45 12.28
CA SER A 316 -2.09 -0.08 12.59
C SER A 316 -1.60 0.37 13.96
N ASP A 317 -1.28 1.64 14.09
CA ASP A 317 -0.84 2.26 15.33
C ASP A 317 -2.02 2.67 16.24
N PHE A 318 -1.79 3.44 17.29
CA PHE A 318 -2.83 3.80 18.28
C PHE A 318 -3.74 4.95 17.83
N SER A 319 -3.51 5.55 16.66
CA SER A 319 -4.18 6.74 16.18
C SER A 319 -4.41 6.71 14.66
N VAL A 320 -4.99 7.80 14.13
CA VAL A 320 -5.15 8.14 12.71
C VAL A 320 -5.45 6.95 11.78
N SER A 321 -6.71 6.81 11.41
CA SER A 321 -7.17 5.77 10.48
C SER A 321 -7.76 6.37 9.21
N TYR A 322 -7.69 5.61 8.12
CA TYR A 322 -8.27 5.94 6.82
C TYR A 322 -9.08 4.74 6.28
N GLU A 323 -9.57 4.84 5.05
CA GLU A 323 -10.37 3.80 4.35
C GLU A 323 -9.67 2.44 4.18
N GLY A 324 -8.35 2.35 4.44
CA GLY A 324 -7.63 1.09 4.40
C GLY A 324 -7.34 0.62 2.98
N PHE A 325 -7.51 -0.67 2.71
CA PHE A 325 -7.16 -1.23 1.41
C PHE A 325 -8.14 -2.32 0.98
N ASN A 326 -8.45 -2.34 -0.32
CA ASN A 326 -9.17 -3.43 -0.97
C ASN A 326 -8.22 -4.13 -1.94
N ILE A 327 -8.00 -5.42 -1.71
CA ILE A 327 -7.03 -6.24 -2.43
C ILE A 327 -7.67 -7.55 -2.89
N THR A 328 -7.43 -7.91 -4.14
CA THR A 328 -7.72 -9.25 -4.67
C THR A 328 -6.41 -9.96 -4.99
N PHE A 329 -6.45 -11.29 -4.97
CA PHE A 329 -5.31 -12.11 -5.34
C PHE A 329 -5.69 -13.18 -6.35
N SER A 330 -4.74 -13.54 -7.21
CA SER A 330 -4.90 -14.60 -8.22
C SER A 330 -3.60 -15.38 -8.37
N GLU A 331 -3.73 -16.65 -8.79
CA GLU A 331 -2.57 -17.48 -9.10
C GLU A 331 -2.03 -17.16 -10.50
N TYR A 332 -0.72 -17.21 -10.65
CA TYR A 332 -0.06 -17.13 -11.95
C TYR A 332 1.01 -18.21 -12.11
N ASP A 333 1.25 -18.60 -13.36
CA ASP A 333 2.28 -19.58 -13.70
C ASP A 333 3.68 -19.03 -13.49
N LEU A 334 4.48 -19.70 -12.66
CA LEU A 334 5.90 -19.39 -12.53
C LEU A 334 6.66 -20.03 -13.69
N GLU A 335 7.55 -19.25 -14.29
CA GLU A 335 8.42 -19.77 -15.34
C GLU A 335 9.41 -20.81 -14.75
N PRO A 336 9.71 -21.89 -15.50
CA PRO A 336 10.68 -22.90 -15.08
C PRO A 336 12.10 -22.33 -15.01
N CYS A 337 12.95 -22.96 -14.21
CA CYS A 337 14.36 -22.61 -14.13
C CYS A 337 15.10 -23.04 -15.39
N GLU A 338 16.20 -22.34 -15.70
CA GLU A 338 17.11 -22.79 -16.74
C GLU A 338 17.92 -23.99 -16.28
N ASP A 339 18.36 -24.83 -17.23
CA ASP A 339 19.23 -25.97 -16.92
C ASP A 339 20.54 -25.43 -16.33
N PRO A 340 20.84 -25.69 -15.05
CA PRO A 340 22.04 -25.15 -14.41
C PRO A 340 23.31 -25.87 -14.88
N GLY A 341 23.18 -26.95 -15.65
CA GLY A 341 24.27 -27.81 -16.09
C GLY A 341 24.63 -28.89 -15.08
N VAL A 342 25.77 -29.52 -15.29
CA VAL A 342 26.36 -30.54 -14.41
C VAL A 342 27.78 -30.11 -14.04
N PRO A 343 28.08 -29.90 -12.75
CA PRO A 343 29.44 -29.56 -12.32
C PRO A 343 30.47 -30.61 -12.76
N PRO A 344 31.73 -30.22 -13.04
CA PRO A 344 32.80 -31.16 -13.37
C PRO A 344 32.98 -32.22 -12.27
N TYR A 345 33.35 -33.44 -12.68
CA TYR A 345 33.57 -34.58 -11.80
C TYR A 345 32.37 -34.99 -10.93
N SER A 346 31.15 -34.67 -11.38
CA SER A 346 29.90 -34.94 -10.68
C SER A 346 28.87 -35.65 -11.57
N THR A 347 27.84 -36.17 -10.92
CA THR A 347 26.61 -36.63 -11.56
C THR A 347 25.43 -35.85 -11.01
N ARG A 348 24.44 -35.61 -11.87
CA ARG A 348 23.15 -35.02 -11.53
C ARG A 348 22.04 -36.06 -11.67
N LYS A 349 21.18 -36.15 -10.68
CA LYS A 349 19.88 -36.85 -10.76
C LYS A 349 18.76 -35.81 -10.81
N GLY A 350 17.87 -35.95 -11.80
CA GLY A 350 16.82 -34.98 -12.13
C GLY A 350 17.01 -34.40 -13.53
N LEU A 351 15.92 -34.36 -14.31
CA LEU A 351 15.87 -33.89 -15.70
C LEU A 351 14.77 -32.86 -15.95
N GLN A 352 13.98 -32.56 -14.92
CA GLN A 352 12.89 -31.60 -14.97
C GLN A 352 13.36 -30.32 -14.26
N PHE A 353 12.93 -29.18 -14.78
CA PHE A 353 13.32 -27.84 -14.31
C PHE A 353 12.09 -26.97 -13.98
N GLY A 354 10.93 -27.61 -13.80
CA GLY A 354 9.72 -26.96 -13.31
C GLY A 354 9.89 -26.50 -11.87
N VAL A 355 9.06 -25.55 -11.45
CA VAL A 355 9.13 -25.01 -10.09
C VAL A 355 8.81 -26.11 -9.06
N GLY A 356 9.69 -26.23 -8.07
CA GLY A 356 9.67 -27.28 -7.06
C GLY A 356 10.44 -28.56 -7.44
N ASP A 357 10.92 -28.69 -8.69
CA ASP A 357 11.77 -29.82 -9.07
C ASP A 357 13.12 -29.77 -8.35
N VAL A 358 13.60 -30.93 -7.92
CA VAL A 358 14.83 -31.07 -7.14
C VAL A 358 15.90 -31.81 -7.92
N LEU A 359 17.03 -31.15 -8.12
CA LEU A 359 18.24 -31.75 -8.67
C LEU A 359 19.13 -32.22 -7.53
N THR A 360 19.61 -33.46 -7.60
CA THR A 360 20.52 -34.04 -6.60
C THR A 360 21.88 -34.31 -7.23
N PHE A 361 22.95 -33.84 -6.57
CA PHE A 361 24.31 -33.97 -7.06
C PHE A 361 25.13 -34.95 -6.23
N SER A 362 26.02 -35.68 -6.90
CA SER A 362 27.02 -36.53 -6.25
C SER A 362 28.33 -36.55 -7.02
N CYS A 363 29.46 -36.73 -6.35
CA CYS A 363 30.76 -36.72 -7.00
C CYS A 363 31.18 -38.11 -7.50
N PHE A 364 32.02 -38.14 -8.53
CA PHE A 364 32.71 -39.38 -8.92
C PHE A 364 33.67 -39.87 -7.82
N PRO A 365 34.02 -41.16 -7.80
CA PRO A 365 35.01 -41.70 -6.87
C PRO A 365 36.33 -40.91 -6.89
N GLY A 366 36.87 -40.58 -5.71
CA GLY A 366 38.09 -39.77 -5.56
C GLY A 366 37.85 -38.26 -5.40
N TYR A 367 36.59 -37.82 -5.41
CA TYR A 367 36.19 -36.44 -5.21
C TYR A 367 35.18 -36.33 -4.05
N ARG A 368 35.24 -35.23 -3.30
CA ARG A 368 34.25 -34.89 -2.26
C ARG A 368 33.37 -33.73 -2.71
N LEU A 369 32.09 -33.77 -2.34
CA LEU A 369 31.13 -32.71 -2.65
C LEU A 369 31.30 -31.56 -1.65
N GLU A 370 31.44 -30.35 -2.16
CA GLU A 370 31.47 -29.12 -1.37
C GLU A 370 30.32 -28.21 -1.85
N GLY A 371 29.37 -27.96 -0.96
CA GLY A 371 28.12 -27.26 -1.27
C GLY A 371 26.88 -28.14 -1.05
N PRO A 372 25.70 -27.69 -1.49
CA PRO A 372 24.43 -28.37 -1.26
C PRO A 372 24.30 -29.64 -2.11
N VAL A 373 23.88 -30.74 -1.48
CA VAL A 373 23.63 -32.03 -2.16
C VAL A 373 22.38 -31.97 -3.06
N ARG A 374 21.42 -31.09 -2.72
CA ARG A 374 20.16 -30.92 -3.44
C ARG A 374 19.91 -29.44 -3.69
N VAL A 375 19.45 -29.10 -4.88
CA VAL A 375 18.97 -27.75 -5.22
C VAL A 375 17.57 -27.85 -5.81
N THR A 376 16.70 -26.90 -5.46
CA THR A 376 15.29 -26.87 -5.89
C THR A 376 15.06 -25.69 -6.82
N CYS A 377 14.30 -25.88 -7.90
CA CYS A 377 13.92 -24.77 -8.77
C CYS A 377 12.88 -23.90 -8.08
N LEU A 378 13.18 -22.61 -7.91
CA LEU A 378 12.31 -21.67 -7.21
C LEU A 378 11.40 -20.88 -8.17
N GLY A 379 11.71 -20.92 -9.47
CA GLY A 379 10.97 -20.17 -10.47
C GLY A 379 11.05 -18.66 -10.27
N GLY A 380 9.99 -17.97 -10.73
CA GLY A 380 9.86 -16.51 -10.66
C GLY A 380 10.58 -15.77 -11.80
N ARG A 381 10.49 -14.43 -11.82
CA ARG A 381 11.04 -13.60 -12.92
C ARG A 381 12.56 -13.75 -13.12
N ARG A 382 13.29 -14.19 -12.08
CA ARG A 382 14.75 -14.40 -12.13
C ARG A 382 15.16 -15.87 -12.31
N ARG A 383 14.19 -16.80 -12.39
CA ARG A 383 14.41 -18.24 -12.67
C ARG A 383 15.53 -18.86 -11.81
N VAL A 384 15.46 -18.66 -10.50
CA VAL A 384 16.58 -18.91 -9.57
C VAL A 384 16.51 -20.32 -8.96
N TRP A 385 17.67 -20.95 -8.78
CA TRP A 385 17.82 -22.19 -8.01
C TRP A 385 18.07 -21.89 -6.52
N SER A 386 17.61 -22.78 -5.63
CA SER A 386 17.69 -22.60 -4.17
C SER A 386 19.09 -22.34 -3.61
N SER A 387 20.13 -22.72 -4.35
CA SER A 387 21.53 -22.46 -4.01
C SER A 387 22.40 -22.58 -5.27
N PRO A 388 23.61 -21.98 -5.27
CA PRO A 388 24.61 -22.22 -6.31
C PRO A 388 24.95 -23.71 -6.42
N LEU A 389 25.38 -24.14 -7.61
CA LEU A 389 25.77 -25.53 -7.84
C LEU A 389 26.97 -25.94 -6.96
N PRO A 390 26.97 -27.18 -6.44
CA PRO A 390 28.08 -27.69 -5.64
C PRO A 390 29.31 -27.95 -6.52
N ARG A 391 30.49 -27.98 -5.90
CA ARG A 391 31.76 -28.34 -6.55
C ARG A 391 32.24 -29.69 -6.06
N CYS A 392 32.79 -30.50 -6.95
CA CYS A 392 33.49 -31.72 -6.60
C CYS A 392 34.99 -31.44 -6.54
N VAL A 393 35.56 -31.43 -5.34
CA VAL A 393 37.00 -31.23 -5.14
C VAL A 393 37.69 -32.58 -5.00
N GLY A 394 38.73 -32.79 -5.79
CA GLY A 394 39.52 -34.01 -5.73
C GLY A 394 40.20 -34.13 -4.38
N PHE A 395 40.36 -35.36 -3.90
CA PHE A 395 41.40 -35.61 -2.92
C PHE A 395 42.73 -35.50 -3.66
N ASP A 396 43.46 -34.40 -3.50
CA ASP A 396 44.90 -34.33 -3.81
C ASP A 396 45.69 -35.22 -2.83
N LEU A 397 45.37 -36.53 -2.82
CA LEU A 397 46.00 -37.59 -2.03
C LEU A 397 46.81 -38.54 -2.90
N VAL A 398 47.17 -38.12 -4.12
CA VAL A 398 48.00 -38.94 -5.02
C VAL A 398 49.49 -38.77 -4.71
N LYS A 399 49.90 -37.62 -4.16
CA LYS A 399 51.32 -37.28 -3.95
C LYS A 399 51.56 -36.64 -2.58
N CYS A 400 52.73 -36.88 -1.99
CA CYS A 400 53.25 -36.05 -0.91
C CYS A 400 53.60 -34.66 -1.46
N GLU A 401 53.43 -33.60 -0.66
CA GLU A 401 53.90 -32.25 -1.02
C GLU A 401 55.43 -32.27 -1.24
N ASP A 402 55.96 -31.40 -2.11
CA ASP A 402 57.41 -31.33 -2.33
C ASP A 402 58.11 -30.94 -1.01
N PRO A 403 58.97 -31.81 -0.45
CA PRO A 403 59.64 -31.56 0.83
C PRO A 403 60.64 -30.39 0.79
N GLY A 404 61.00 -29.91 -0.41
CA GLY A 404 61.97 -28.83 -0.59
C GLY A 404 63.43 -29.30 -0.52
N VAL A 405 64.35 -28.36 -0.37
CA VAL A 405 65.82 -28.59 -0.34
C VAL A 405 66.41 -27.98 0.93
N PRO A 406 67.26 -28.69 1.70
CA PRO A 406 67.87 -28.14 2.89
C PRO A 406 68.83 -27.00 2.55
N GLN A 407 68.87 -25.97 3.39
CA GLN A 407 69.83 -24.86 3.24
C GLN A 407 71.27 -25.40 3.30
N PHE A 408 72.12 -25.04 2.34
CA PHE A 408 73.48 -25.57 2.14
C PHE A 408 73.54 -27.08 1.85
N GLY A 409 72.52 -27.60 1.16
CA GLY A 409 72.49 -28.94 0.62
C GLY A 409 71.66 -29.06 -0.65
N TYR A 410 71.58 -30.26 -1.20
CA TYR A 410 70.91 -30.55 -2.47
C TYR A 410 70.19 -31.91 -2.44
N LYS A 411 69.20 -32.06 -3.32
CA LYS A 411 68.56 -33.35 -3.61
C LYS A 411 69.55 -34.19 -4.42
N ARG A 412 70.05 -35.28 -3.85
CA ARG A 412 70.90 -36.25 -4.54
C ARG A 412 70.09 -37.08 -5.54
N GLU A 413 68.85 -37.41 -5.19
CA GLU A 413 67.94 -38.21 -6.02
C GLU A 413 66.48 -37.88 -5.65
N ASP A 414 65.61 -37.68 -6.64
CA ASP A 414 64.17 -37.46 -6.45
C ASP A 414 63.40 -38.47 -7.32
N LYS A 415 62.85 -39.52 -6.70
CA LYS A 415 62.10 -40.59 -7.39
C LYS A 415 60.61 -40.25 -7.53
N GLY A 416 60.25 -38.97 -7.49
CA GLY A 416 58.88 -38.49 -7.50
C GLY A 416 58.24 -38.54 -6.12
N HIS A 417 57.00 -38.03 -6.04
CA HIS A 417 56.32 -37.82 -4.76
C HIS A 417 55.13 -38.75 -4.54
N PHE A 418 55.11 -39.91 -5.19
CA PHE A 418 54.04 -40.91 -5.04
C PHE A 418 54.26 -41.79 -3.80
N ALA A 419 53.22 -42.50 -3.35
CA ALA A 419 53.29 -43.34 -2.16
C ALA A 419 54.39 -44.42 -2.27
N GLY A 420 55.35 -44.40 -1.36
CA GLY A 420 56.53 -45.26 -1.36
C GLY A 420 57.72 -44.77 -2.20
N SER A 421 57.59 -43.64 -2.91
CA SER A 421 58.73 -42.95 -3.52
C SER A 421 59.63 -42.33 -2.45
N THR A 422 60.89 -42.11 -2.81
CA THR A 422 61.92 -41.59 -1.91
C THR A 422 62.65 -40.39 -2.50
N VAL A 423 63.03 -39.44 -1.64
CA VAL A 423 63.92 -38.32 -1.98
C VAL A 423 65.15 -38.38 -1.09
N GLY A 424 66.34 -38.41 -1.72
CA GLY A 424 67.63 -38.48 -1.02
C GLY A 424 68.33 -37.13 -0.98
N TYR A 425 68.97 -36.81 0.14
CA TYR A 425 69.65 -35.53 0.38
C TYR A 425 71.14 -35.69 0.64
N SER A 426 71.90 -34.66 0.29
CA SER A 426 73.31 -34.50 0.62
C SER A 426 73.62 -33.03 0.90
N CYS A 427 74.70 -32.76 1.63
CA CYS A 427 75.13 -31.41 1.96
C CYS A 427 76.26 -30.94 1.05
N ASP A 428 76.39 -29.61 0.94
CA ASP A 428 77.50 -28.97 0.27
C ASP A 428 78.82 -29.19 1.04
N PRO A 429 79.99 -29.10 0.37
CA PRO A 429 81.29 -29.26 1.02
C PRO A 429 81.46 -28.34 2.23
N GLY A 430 81.84 -28.91 3.39
CA GLY A 430 82.01 -28.18 4.66
C GLY A 430 80.82 -28.28 5.62
N TYR A 431 79.69 -28.83 5.15
CA TYR A 431 78.48 -29.07 5.95
C TYR A 431 78.24 -30.57 6.15
N THR A 432 77.62 -30.94 7.26
CA THR A 432 77.28 -32.33 7.61
C THR A 432 75.77 -32.46 7.76
N LEU A 433 75.18 -33.52 7.20
CA LEU A 433 73.74 -33.77 7.23
C LEU A 433 73.30 -34.19 8.65
N LYS A 434 72.32 -33.48 9.21
CA LYS A 434 71.69 -33.75 10.49
C LYS A 434 70.21 -34.06 10.26
N GLY A 435 69.86 -35.33 10.37
CA GLY A 435 68.53 -35.85 10.06
C GLY A 435 68.60 -37.05 9.11
N PRO A 436 67.45 -37.54 8.62
CA PRO A 436 67.41 -38.66 7.70
C PRO A 436 67.98 -38.28 6.33
N GLN A 437 68.80 -39.16 5.77
CA GLN A 437 69.39 -38.97 4.43
C GLN A 437 68.38 -39.21 3.30
N ILE A 438 67.32 -39.96 3.57
CA ILE A 438 66.27 -40.32 2.61
C ILE A 438 64.92 -40.10 3.29
N LEU A 439 64.02 -39.38 2.63
CA LEU A 439 62.62 -39.24 3.02
C LEU A 439 61.76 -40.18 2.16
N THR A 440 60.80 -40.87 2.79
CA THR A 440 59.87 -41.79 2.12
C THR A 440 58.44 -41.28 2.25
N CYS A 441 57.72 -41.23 1.12
CA CYS A 441 56.31 -40.84 1.14
C CYS A 441 55.47 -41.99 1.72
N LEU A 442 54.81 -41.77 2.86
CA LEU A 442 54.07 -42.81 3.58
C LEU A 442 52.85 -43.30 2.80
N ARG A 443 52.52 -44.60 2.95
CA ARG A 443 51.40 -45.27 2.26
C ARG A 443 50.04 -45.18 2.98
N GLY A 444 49.97 -44.46 4.11
CA GLY A 444 48.76 -44.38 4.97
C GLY A 444 47.67 -43.42 4.48
N GLU A 445 46.58 -43.28 5.24
CA GLU A 445 45.40 -42.47 4.89
C GLU A 445 45.70 -40.97 4.73
N ARG A 446 46.77 -40.45 5.36
CA ARG A 446 47.34 -39.12 5.10
C ARG A 446 48.65 -39.26 4.34
N ARG A 447 48.80 -38.51 3.24
CA ARG A 447 50.06 -38.42 2.49
C ARG A 447 50.99 -37.45 3.21
N ALA A 448 52.04 -37.98 3.82
CA ALA A 448 53.09 -37.21 4.49
C ALA A 448 54.42 -37.94 4.33
N TRP A 449 55.52 -37.19 4.40
CA TRP A 449 56.86 -37.76 4.50
C TRP A 449 57.04 -38.42 5.86
N ASP A 450 57.76 -39.53 5.89
CA ASP A 450 58.10 -40.28 7.11
C ASP A 450 58.93 -39.47 8.12
N SER A 451 59.53 -38.36 7.70
CA SER A 451 60.31 -37.44 8.54
C SER A 451 60.35 -36.03 7.95
N PRO A 452 60.69 -35.00 8.75
CA PRO A 452 60.89 -33.64 8.25
C PRO A 452 62.19 -33.51 7.44
N LEU A 453 62.27 -32.46 6.60
CA LEU A 453 63.45 -32.11 5.80
C LEU A 453 64.72 -32.04 6.68
N PRO A 454 65.82 -32.75 6.33
CA PRO A 454 67.06 -32.75 7.12
C PRO A 454 67.75 -31.37 7.09
N LEU A 455 68.72 -31.14 7.96
CA LEU A 455 69.47 -29.87 8.03
C LEU A 455 70.96 -30.10 7.73
N CYS A 456 71.57 -29.22 6.94
CA CYS A 456 73.01 -29.23 6.73
C CYS A 456 73.69 -28.26 7.71
N VAL A 457 74.47 -28.78 8.64
CA VAL A 457 75.14 -27.98 9.68
C VAL A 457 76.64 -27.92 9.44
N GLY A 458 77.19 -26.71 9.43
CA GLY A 458 78.64 -26.51 9.35
C GLY A 458 79.33 -26.91 10.65
N LYS A 459 80.59 -27.36 10.58
CA LYS A 459 81.39 -27.64 11.79
C LYS A 459 81.72 -26.33 12.53
N SER A 460 81.00 -26.05 13.62
CA SER A 460 81.35 -24.97 14.55
C SER A 460 82.62 -25.34 15.32
N ARG A 461 83.66 -24.50 15.24
CA ARG A 461 84.73 -24.45 16.25
C ARG A 461 84.16 -23.76 17.50
N LYS A 462 84.37 -24.40 18.67
CA LYS A 462 83.91 -23.94 19.99
C LYS A 462 84.20 -22.45 20.23
N GLY A 463 83.20 -21.70 20.72
CA GLY A 463 83.35 -20.33 21.22
C GLY A 463 82.07 -19.75 21.83
N THR A 464 81.95 -19.90 23.15
CA THR A 464 81.37 -19.00 24.18
C THR A 464 79.94 -18.42 24.04
N LEU A 465 79.13 -18.72 25.07
CA LEU A 465 77.81 -18.16 25.44
C LEU A 465 77.84 -16.67 25.79
N PHE A 466 76.77 -15.90 25.48
CA PHE A 466 76.20 -14.85 26.37
C PHE A 466 74.67 -14.64 26.10
N TYR A 467 73.97 -14.14 27.14
CA TYR A 467 72.53 -14.14 27.52
C TYR A 467 71.58 -13.21 26.71
N SER A 468 70.23 -13.23 26.80
CA SER A 468 69.36 -12.73 27.91
C SER A 468 67.84 -12.91 27.64
N ILE A 469 67.05 -12.99 28.73
CA ILE A 469 65.59 -13.23 28.90
C ILE A 469 64.75 -11.92 28.87
N LYS A 470 63.44 -11.96 28.52
CA LYS A 470 62.33 -11.22 29.19
C LYS A 470 60.90 -11.64 28.74
N THR A 471 59.95 -11.51 29.66
CA THR A 471 58.58 -12.09 29.77
C THR A 471 57.42 -11.07 29.65
N VAL A 472 56.28 -11.53 29.06
CA VAL A 472 54.79 -11.43 29.30
C VAL A 472 54.03 -10.12 29.68
N GLU A 473 52.78 -10.03 29.16
CA GLU A 473 51.47 -9.44 29.64
C GLU A 473 50.94 -8.21 28.86
N ARG A 474 49.65 -7.82 28.75
CA ARG A 474 48.26 -8.38 28.67
C ARG A 474 47.35 -7.20 28.18
N GLU A 475 46.08 -7.45 27.85
CA GLU A 475 45.05 -6.62 27.15
C GLU A 475 44.75 -5.18 27.65
N ARG A 476 44.16 -4.35 26.76
CA ARG A 476 42.95 -3.52 27.07
C ARG A 476 42.19 -3.03 25.81
N GLU A 477 40.87 -3.14 25.84
CA GLU A 477 39.89 -2.52 24.92
C GLU A 477 39.79 -1.00 25.11
N GLU A 478 39.50 -0.26 24.01
CA GLU A 478 38.48 0.80 23.96
C GLU A 478 38.21 1.27 22.51
N GLY A 479 36.94 1.32 22.11
CA GLY A 479 36.35 2.36 21.26
C GLY A 479 36.66 2.41 19.75
N GLY A 480 35.72 1.93 18.93
CA GLY A 480 35.20 2.63 17.75
C GLY A 480 36.10 2.86 16.52
N GLY A 481 35.74 2.19 15.41
CA GLY A 481 35.97 2.70 14.05
C GLY A 481 36.97 1.90 13.21
N ARG A 482 36.49 1.32 12.10
CA ARG A 482 37.31 0.71 11.04
C ARG A 482 38.49 1.61 10.66
N LYS A 483 39.71 1.08 10.68
CA LYS A 483 40.77 1.50 9.74
C LYS A 483 41.47 0.27 9.17
N HIS A 484 41.28 0.08 7.87
CA HIS A 484 42.23 -0.64 7.04
C HIS A 484 43.57 0.11 7.04
N VAL A 485 44.68 -0.62 6.91
CA VAL A 485 45.59 -0.59 5.75
C VAL A 485 47.04 -0.98 6.13
N LEU A 486 47.67 -1.70 5.20
CA LEU A 486 49.10 -1.89 4.90
C LEU A 486 49.89 -3.00 5.63
N LEU A 487 50.00 -4.13 4.92
CA LEU A 487 51.16 -5.00 4.96
C LEU A 487 52.39 -4.26 4.40
N ARG A 488 53.51 -4.30 5.11
CA ARG A 488 54.85 -4.21 4.52
C ARG A 488 55.73 -5.20 5.25
N GLY A 489 56.17 -6.25 4.54
CA GLY A 489 57.18 -7.17 5.03
C GLY A 489 58.55 -6.49 5.00
N ASP A 490 59.41 -6.90 5.92
CA ASP A 490 60.75 -7.41 5.61
C ASP A 490 61.45 -7.83 6.91
N GLY A 491 62.15 -8.97 6.86
CA GLY A 491 63.23 -9.30 7.78
C GLY A 491 62.88 -10.26 8.91
N GLU A 492 63.39 -11.50 8.77
CA GLU A 492 64.17 -12.23 9.79
C GLU A 492 63.67 -12.18 11.26
N THR A 493 63.39 -13.26 11.98
CA THR A 493 63.99 -14.60 11.99
C THR A 493 63.22 -15.50 12.97
N PHE A 494 63.40 -16.80 12.78
CA PHE A 494 63.11 -17.89 13.71
C PHE A 494 63.50 -17.63 15.19
N ARG A 495 62.64 -18.05 16.13
CA ARG A 495 62.95 -19.26 16.93
C ARG A 495 61.75 -19.94 17.59
N ARG A 496 61.82 -21.25 17.47
CA ARG A 496 61.19 -22.33 18.25
C ARG A 496 61.39 -22.15 19.77
N SER A 497 60.31 -22.25 20.53
CA SER A 497 60.04 -23.45 21.34
C SER A 497 58.59 -23.85 21.08
#